data_AF-A0A3G8JKY0-F1
#
_entry.id   AF-A0A3G8JKY0-F1
#
_cell.length_a   1.000
_cell.length_b   1.000
_cell.length_c   1.000
_cell.angle_alpha   90.00
_cell.angle_beta   90.00
_cell.angle_gamma   90.00
#
_symmetry.space_group_name_H-M   'P 1'
#
loop_
_entity.id
_entity.type
_entity.pdbx_description
1 polymer ?
#
loop_
_entity_poly.entity_id
_entity_poly.type
_entity_poly.pdbx_seq_one_letter_code
_entity_poly.pdbx_strand_id
1 'polypeptide(L)' 'MTASTHTTAKARSLAVPDLSVAGAAVWLSLTVLLAALAYYFLGYDQGAVSVFGSDTHVHEFVHDARHFLGFPCH' A
#
# COMPACT_ATOMS: atom_id res chain seq x y z
N MET A 1 16.70 -33.36 -59.41
CA MET A 1 16.48 -33.25 -57.95
C MET A 1 16.83 -31.83 -57.54
N THR A 2 15.84 -30.98 -57.29
CA THR A 2 16.04 -29.58 -56.87
C THR A 2 15.77 -29.50 -55.37
N ALA A 3 16.77 -29.16 -54.57
CA ALA A 3 16.64 -28.98 -53.13
C ALA A 3 16.28 -27.53 -52.82
N SER A 4 15.16 -27.32 -52.11
CA SER A 4 14.77 -26.01 -51.58
C SER A 4 15.43 -25.80 -50.23
N THR A 5 16.27 -24.77 -50.12
CA THR A 5 16.86 -24.33 -48.86
C THR A 5 15.88 -23.45 -48.10
N HIS A 6 15.34 -23.95 -46.99
CA HIS A 6 14.60 -23.12 -46.03
C HIS A 6 15.59 -22.33 -45.17
N THR A 7 15.60 -21.01 -45.33
CA THR A 7 16.29 -20.11 -44.40
C THR A 7 15.41 -19.91 -43.17
N THR A 8 15.85 -20.37 -42.01
CA THR A 8 15.15 -20.15 -40.73
C THR A 8 15.37 -18.70 -40.29
N ALA A 9 14.30 -17.92 -40.18
CA ALA A 9 14.38 -16.54 -39.70
C ALA A 9 14.75 -16.53 -38.20
N LYS A 10 15.80 -15.78 -37.85
CA LYS A 10 16.23 -15.59 -36.45
C LYS A 10 15.20 -14.74 -35.70
N ALA A 11 14.63 -15.28 -34.63
CA ALA A 11 13.69 -14.56 -33.77
C ALA A 11 14.37 -13.31 -33.17
N ARG A 12 13.72 -12.15 -33.28
CA ARG A 12 14.20 -10.92 -32.66
C ARG A 12 13.86 -10.97 -31.17
N SER A 13 14.86 -10.88 -30.32
CA SER A 13 14.69 -10.72 -28.87
C SER A 13 14.56 -9.23 -28.57
N LEU A 14 13.48 -8.86 -27.88
CA LEU A 14 13.27 -7.52 -27.32
C LEU A 14 13.75 -7.55 -25.87
N ALA A 15 14.50 -6.52 -25.47
CA ALA A 15 14.86 -6.35 -24.06
C ALA A 15 13.59 -6.02 -23.26
N VAL A 16 13.30 -6.84 -22.25
CA VAL A 16 12.20 -6.59 -21.30
C VAL A 16 12.74 -5.69 -20.20
N PRO A 17 12.07 -4.57 -19.87
CA PRO A 17 12.48 -3.71 -18.78
C PRO A 17 12.39 -4.43 -17.42
N ASP A 18 13.40 -4.21 -16.58
CA ASP A 18 13.39 -4.67 -15.19
C ASP A 18 12.46 -3.78 -14.35
N LEU A 19 11.43 -4.37 -13.76
CA LEU A 19 10.41 -3.69 -12.96
C LEU A 19 10.62 -3.84 -11.45
N SER A 20 11.72 -4.45 -11.00
CA SER A 20 11.98 -4.74 -9.59
C SER A 20 11.95 -3.47 -8.73
N VAL A 21 12.59 -2.39 -9.20
CA VAL A 21 12.62 -1.10 -8.50
C VAL A 21 11.23 -0.46 -8.45
N ALA A 22 10.48 -0.49 -9.55
CA ALA A 22 9.12 0.04 -9.58
C ALA A 22 8.20 -0.76 -8.64
N GLY A 23 8.31 -2.09 -8.64
CA GLY A 23 7.58 -2.96 -7.73
C GLY A 23 7.91 -2.68 -6.26
N ALA A 24 9.20 -2.55 -5.93
CA ALA A 24 9.64 -2.19 -4.58
C ALA A 24 9.12 -0.81 -4.17
N ALA A 25 9.19 0.18 -5.06
CA ALA A 25 8.70 1.53 -4.79
C ALA A 25 7.19 1.54 -4.50
N VAL A 26 6.39 0.79 -5.27
CA VAL A 26 4.94 0.67 -5.04
C VAL A 26 4.65 0.03 -3.69
N TRP A 27 5.33 -1.08 -3.37
CA TRP A 27 5.14 -1.76 -2.08
C TRP A 27 5.51 -0.86 -0.90
N LEU A 28 6.68 -0.23 -0.94
CA LEU A 28 7.12 0.69 0.10
C LEU A 28 6.17 1.88 0.25
N SER A 29 5.73 2.47 -0.86
CA SER A 29 4.78 3.59 -0.84
C SER A 29 3.47 3.18 -0.20
N LEU A 30 2.92 2.03 -0.59
CA LEU A 30 1.67 1.52 -0.02
C LEU A 30 1.82 1.25 1.48
N THR A 31 2.92 0.63 1.90
CA THR A 31 3.20 0.38 3.33
C THR A 31 3.29 1.68 4.11
N VAL A 32 4.01 2.68 3.60
CA VAL A 32 4.12 4.00 4.25
C VAL A 32 2.76 4.68 4.35
N LEU A 33 1.96 4.65 3.28
CA LEU A 33 0.60 5.23 3.29
C LEU A 33 -0.30 4.55 4.33
N LEU A 34 -0.29 3.21 4.40
CA LEU A 34 -1.06 2.47 5.39
C LEU A 34 -0.59 2.75 6.82
N ALA A 35 0.71 2.83 7.04
CA ALA A 35 1.28 3.19 8.34
C ALA A 35 0.91 4.61 8.75
N ALA A 36 0.97 5.57 7.83
CA ALA A 36 0.54 6.95 8.08
C ALA A 36 -0.96 7.04 8.39
N LEU A 37 -1.80 6.26 7.69
CA LEU A 37 -3.23 6.21 7.95
C LEU A 37 -3.54 5.63 9.34
N ALA A 38 -2.86 4.55 9.72
CA ALA A 38 -2.98 3.99 11.06
C ALA A 38 -2.53 5.00 12.13
N TYR A 39 -1.40 5.66 11.91
CA TYR A 39 -0.89 6.70 12.82
C TYR A 39 -1.87 7.88 12.96
N TYR A 40 -2.51 8.30 11.87
CA TYR A 40 -3.54 9.35 11.89
C TYR A 40 -4.72 8.94 12.78
N PHE A 41 -5.34 7.77 12.54
CA PHE A 41 -6.52 7.34 13.30
C PHE A 41 -6.22 7.05 14.76
N LEU A 42 -5.03 6.52 15.07
CA LEU A 42 -4.64 6.23 16.46
C LEU A 42 -4.19 7.49 17.21
N GLY A 43 -3.59 8.47 16.53
CA GLY A 43 -2.92 9.60 17.16
C GLY A 43 -3.64 10.93 17.04
N TYR A 44 -4.19 11.23 15.86
CA TYR A 44 -4.73 12.55 15.52
C TYR A 44 -6.26 12.60 15.58
N ASP A 45 -6.95 11.53 15.20
CA ASP A 45 -8.43 11.48 15.15
C ASP A 45 -9.07 11.31 16.54
N GLN A 46 -8.71 12.22 17.46
CA GLN A 46 -9.10 12.20 18.88
C GLN A 46 -10.19 13.23 19.21
N GLY A 47 -11.02 13.61 18.22
CA GLY A 47 -12.13 14.56 18.39
C GLY A 47 -11.78 16.05 18.19
N ALA A 48 -10.50 16.40 18.05
CA ALA A 48 -10.08 17.77 17.72
C ALA A 48 -9.81 17.99 16.22
N VAL A 49 -9.35 16.94 15.52
CA VAL A 49 -9.08 16.94 14.08
C VAL A 49 -9.56 15.62 13.49
N SER A 50 -10.68 15.64 12.74
CA SER A 50 -11.15 14.48 11.99
C SER A 50 -11.31 14.80 10.52
N VAL A 51 -10.93 13.85 9.65
CA VAL A 51 -11.26 13.90 8.22
C VAL A 51 -12.77 13.78 7.98
N PHE A 52 -13.50 13.29 8.99
CA PHE A 52 -14.96 13.16 8.98
C PHE A 52 -15.66 14.37 9.64
N GLY A 53 -14.93 15.44 9.95
CA GLY A 53 -15.48 16.67 10.51
C GLY A 53 -15.63 16.61 12.03
N SER A 54 -16.81 16.92 12.56
CA SER A 54 -17.09 16.85 14.01
C SER A 54 -17.51 15.44 14.47
N ASP A 55 -17.29 14.42 13.64
CA ASP A 55 -17.68 13.05 13.92
C ASP A 55 -16.67 12.34 14.83
N THR A 56 -17.14 11.75 15.94
CA THR A 56 -16.28 11.14 16.97
C THR A 56 -16.38 9.61 17.03
N HIS A 57 -17.11 8.96 16.13
CA HIS A 57 -17.29 7.51 16.17
C HIS A 57 -15.96 6.73 16.12
N VAL A 58 -15.00 7.20 15.32
CA VAL A 58 -13.66 6.58 15.25
C VAL A 58 -12.91 6.79 16.56
N HIS A 59 -12.97 8.00 17.13
CA HIS A 59 -12.37 8.30 18.43
C HIS A 59 -12.94 7.38 19.51
N GLU A 60 -14.26 7.28 19.61
CA GLU A 60 -14.96 6.44 20.60
C GLU A 60 -14.62 4.96 20.42
N PHE A 61 -14.60 4.46 19.18
CA PHE A 61 -14.20 3.08 18.89
C PHE A 61 -12.77 2.77 19.35
N VAL A 62 -11.81 3.63 19.00
CA VAL A 62 -10.40 3.45 19.40
C VAL A 62 -10.24 3.62 20.91
N HIS A 63 -10.97 4.56 21.49
CA HIS A 63 -11.02 4.83 22.92
C HIS A 63 -11.58 3.64 23.72
N ASP A 64 -12.61 2.96 23.21
CA ASP A 64 -13.16 1.78 23.85
C ASP A 64 -12.25 0.55 23.67
N ALA A 65 -11.61 0.41 22.51
CA ALA A 65 -10.64 -0.65 22.26
C ALA A 65 -9.44 -0.59 23.23
N ARG A 66 -8.91 0.61 23.53
CA ARG A 66 -7.82 0.74 24.52
C ARG A 66 -8.28 0.36 25.94
N HIS A 67 -9.50 0.71 26.30
CA HIS A 67 -10.09 0.32 27.59
C HIS A 67 -10.31 -1.19 27.68
N PHE A 68 -10.78 -1.80 26.59
CA PHE A 68 -10.93 -3.25 26.49
C PHE A 68 -9.58 -3.98 26.67
N LEU A 69 -8.49 -3.39 26.18
CA LEU A 69 -7.13 -3.88 26.37
C LEU A 69 -6.53 -3.52 27.75
N GLY A 70 -7.29 -2.85 28.63
CA GLY A 70 -6.88 -2.52 29.99
C GLY A 70 -6.00 -1.28 30.14
N PHE A 71 -5.83 -0.49 29.07
CA PHE A 71 -5.05 0.74 29.14
C PHE A 71 -5.86 1.86 29.80
N PRO A 72 -5.28 2.59 30.78
CA PRO A 72 -5.97 3.67 31.46
C PRO A 72 -6.12 4.92 30.58
N CYS A 73 -6.98 5.81 31.06
CA CYS A 73 -7.54 7.00 30.43
C CYS A 73 -7.56 8.14 31.44
N HIS A 74 -7.32 9.38 31.00
CA HIS A 74 -7.36 10.59 31.83
C HIS A 74 -8.53 11.46 31.38
#